data_AF-A0A7C2QMB3-F1
#
_entry.id   AF-A0A7C2QMB3-F1
#
_cell.length_a   1.000
_cell.length_b   1.000
_cell.length_c   1.000
_cell.angle_alpha   90.00
_cell.angle_beta   90.00
_cell.angle_gamma   90.00
#
_symmetry.space_group_name_H-M   'P 1'
#
loop_
_entity.id
_entity.type
_entity.pdbx_description
1 polymer ?
#
loop_
_entity_poly.entity_id
_entity_poly.type
_entity_poly.pdbx_seq_one_letter_code
_entity_poly.pdbx_strand_id
1 'polypeptide(L)'
;MISRGRIVGTAVLISIALLGCDLLMDTGDHANVGIDLSGFFGEGSGRAVSFPQGIACTGIKVSVFGPGMQPMNKTVSPGTKYINLYVPAGRDRHFTLEIFFDITDPGLFVFTHVRSFKGRATADLRPGMFTGLKFKLTAGSTTLLIPDYGSSRIWEAEDIS
;
A
#
# COMPACT_ATOMS: atom_id res chain seq x y z
N MET A 1 -12.32 12.63 -70.50
CA MET A 1 -11.93 13.43 -69.32
C MET A 1 -12.97 13.24 -68.22
N ILE A 2 -12.74 12.36 -67.25
CA ILE A 2 -13.41 12.39 -65.93
C ILE A 2 -12.35 12.04 -64.88
N SER A 3 -12.25 12.94 -63.91
CA SER A 3 -11.27 13.12 -62.86
C SER A 3 -10.97 11.88 -62.01
N ARG A 4 -9.73 11.40 -62.06
CA ARG A 4 -9.10 10.61 -60.99
C ARG A 4 -8.59 11.56 -59.92
N GLY A 5 -9.03 11.37 -58.69
CA GLY A 5 -8.38 11.98 -57.52
C GLY A 5 -9.36 12.66 -56.61
N ARG A 6 -9.76 11.96 -55.54
CA ARG A 6 -10.20 12.48 -54.22
C ARG A 6 -11.01 11.43 -53.45
N ILE A 7 -10.43 10.27 -53.14
CA ILE A 7 -11.03 9.36 -52.14
C ILE A 7 -9.97 8.80 -51.16
N VAL A 8 -8.68 8.86 -51.47
CA VAL A 8 -7.64 8.19 -50.65
C VAL A 8 -7.14 9.03 -49.45
N GLY A 9 -7.48 10.32 -49.37
CA GLY A 9 -6.91 11.23 -48.36
C GLY A 9 -7.53 11.16 -46.96
N THR A 10 -8.77 10.67 -46.82
CA THR A 10 -9.53 10.84 -45.56
C THR A 10 -9.52 9.60 -44.66
N ALA A 11 -9.16 8.42 -45.18
CA ALA A 11 -9.15 7.19 -44.39
C ALA A 11 -7.86 6.99 -43.56
N VAL A 12 -6.74 7.60 -43.96
CA VAL A 12 -5.44 7.38 -43.28
C VAL A 12 -5.28 8.23 -42.01
N LEU A 13 -5.94 9.39 -41.93
CA LEU A 13 -5.84 10.29 -40.76
C LEU A 13 -6.65 9.81 -39.54
N ILE A 14 -7.70 8.99 -39.74
CA ILE A 14 -8.53 8.48 -38.63
C ILE A 14 -7.90 7.24 -37.98
N SER A 15 -7.14 6.44 -38.72
CA SER A 15 -6.42 5.28 -38.16
C SER A 15 -5.28 5.68 -37.22
N ILE A 16 -4.68 6.86 -37.42
CA ILE A 16 -3.61 7.36 -36.53
C ILE A 16 -4.21 7.96 -35.23
N ALA A 17 -5.43 8.49 -35.29
CA ALA A 17 -6.11 9.03 -34.11
C ALA A 17 -6.64 7.95 -33.15
N LEU A 18 -6.92 6.73 -33.64
CA LEU A 18 -7.39 5.60 -32.83
C LEU A 18 -6.27 4.70 -32.30
N LEU A 19 -5.06 4.78 -32.88
CA LEU A 19 -3.85 4.12 -32.34
C LEU A 19 -3.08 5.01 -31.34
N GLY A 20 -3.40 6.31 -31.27
CA GLY A 20 -2.72 7.27 -30.40
C GLY A 20 -3.18 7.30 -28.94
N CYS A 21 -4.32 6.69 -28.60
CA CYS A 21 -4.88 6.79 -27.25
C CYS A 21 -4.59 5.56 -26.36
N ASP A 22 -4.21 4.41 -26.93
CA ASP A 22 -3.89 3.19 -26.15
C ASP A 22 -2.37 2.88 -26.12
N LEU A 23 -1.56 3.55 -26.93
CA LEU A 23 -0.09 3.37 -26.94
C LEU A 23 0.68 4.48 -26.20
N LEU A 24 -0.04 5.34 -25.48
CA LEU A 24 0.48 6.17 -24.38
C LEU A 24 0.10 5.54 -23.03
N MET A 25 0.06 4.21 -22.96
CA MET A 25 0.28 3.54 -21.69
C MET A 25 1.72 3.83 -21.27
N ASP A 26 1.83 4.89 -20.46
CA ASP A 26 2.91 5.32 -19.61
C ASP A 26 3.50 4.15 -18.79
N THR A 27 4.19 3.27 -19.49
CA THR A 27 5.11 2.26 -18.95
C THR A 27 6.49 2.88 -18.69
N GLY A 28 6.65 4.16 -19.02
CA GLY A 28 7.91 4.91 -19.01
C GLY A 28 8.14 5.74 -17.76
N ASP A 29 7.12 6.16 -17.01
CA ASP A 29 7.29 7.02 -15.83
C ASP A 29 6.98 6.34 -14.50
N HIS A 30 6.60 5.06 -14.49
CA HIS A 30 6.32 4.31 -13.27
C HIS A 30 7.41 3.28 -12.95
N ALA A 31 7.65 3.05 -11.67
CA ALA A 31 8.48 1.97 -11.15
C ALA A 31 7.60 0.87 -10.54
N ASN A 32 8.05 -0.37 -10.63
CA ASN A 32 7.40 -1.50 -9.97
C ASN A 32 8.01 -1.68 -8.58
N VAL A 33 7.18 -1.56 -7.55
CA VAL A 33 7.59 -1.70 -6.15
C VAL A 33 7.01 -2.99 -5.59
N GLY A 34 7.90 -3.88 -5.14
CA GLY A 34 7.55 -5.11 -4.45
C GLY A 34 7.78 -4.99 -2.95
N ILE A 35 6.78 -5.37 -2.17
CA ILE A 35 6.88 -5.52 -0.72
C ILE A 35 6.60 -6.98 -0.39
N ASP A 36 7.61 -7.65 0.15
CA ASP A 36 7.48 -8.99 0.68
C ASP A 36 6.96 -8.90 2.11
N LEU A 37 5.81 -9.52 2.36
CA LEU A 37 5.20 -9.58 3.69
C LEU A 37 5.58 -10.83 4.46
N SER A 38 6.29 -11.78 3.83
CA SER A 38 6.80 -12.96 4.51
C SER A 38 7.79 -12.58 5.61
N GLY A 39 7.74 -13.29 6.74
CA GLY A 39 8.71 -13.13 7.82
C GLY A 39 8.47 -11.98 8.81
N PHE A 40 7.47 -11.10 8.62
CA PHE A 40 7.21 -10.02 9.60
C PHE A 40 6.79 -10.53 10.99
N PHE A 41 6.09 -11.67 11.05
CA PHE A 41 5.62 -12.26 12.31
C PHE A 41 5.77 -13.80 12.36
N GLY A 42 6.41 -14.39 11.33
CA GLY A 42 6.61 -15.84 11.16
C GLY A 42 5.99 -16.37 9.85
N GLU A 43 6.40 -17.57 9.43
CA GLU A 43 5.85 -18.26 8.26
C GLU A 43 4.85 -19.34 8.70
N GLY A 44 3.59 -19.22 8.27
CA GLY A 44 2.55 -20.22 8.50
C GLY A 44 2.05 -20.82 7.17
N SER A 45 1.42 -22.00 7.23
CA SER A 45 0.86 -22.69 6.07
C SER A 45 -0.30 -21.89 5.45
N GLY A 46 0.02 -21.02 4.50
CA GLY A 46 -0.95 -20.33 3.64
C GLY A 46 -1.24 -18.86 3.98
N ARG A 47 -0.68 -18.30 5.06
CA ARG A 47 -0.79 -16.86 5.38
C ARG A 47 0.55 -16.15 5.25
N ALA A 48 0.50 -14.91 4.79
CA ALA A 48 1.66 -14.05 4.63
C ALA A 48 2.21 -13.52 5.94
N VAL A 49 1.29 -13.14 6.81
CA VAL A 49 1.57 -12.63 8.14
C VAL A 49 0.98 -13.62 9.13
N SER A 50 1.85 -14.38 9.80
CA SER A 50 1.44 -15.23 10.91
C SER A 50 1.59 -14.46 12.20
N PHE A 51 0.51 -13.99 12.79
CA PHE A 51 0.62 -13.33 14.09
C PHE A 51 0.78 -14.35 15.24
N PRO A 52 1.39 -13.94 16.37
CA PRO A 52 1.29 -14.66 17.64
C PRO A 52 -0.16 -15.02 17.99
N GLN A 53 -0.34 -16.06 18.82
CA GLN A 53 -1.66 -16.40 19.34
C GLN A 53 -2.28 -15.20 20.09
N GLY A 54 -3.61 -15.09 20.04
CA GLY A 54 -4.36 -14.02 20.70
C GLY A 54 -4.54 -12.75 19.90
N ILE A 55 -4.04 -12.67 18.67
CA ILE A 55 -4.32 -11.58 17.74
C ILE A 55 -4.62 -12.09 16.32
N ALA A 56 -5.43 -11.35 15.58
CA ALA A 56 -5.82 -11.67 14.21
C ALA A 56 -5.61 -10.46 13.29
N CYS A 57 -4.88 -10.66 12.17
CA CYS A 57 -4.72 -9.65 11.14
C CYS A 57 -6.07 -9.25 10.54
N THR A 58 -6.40 -7.96 10.54
CA THR A 58 -7.64 -7.43 9.97
C THR A 58 -7.42 -6.68 8.67
N GLY A 59 -6.23 -6.11 8.45
CA GLY A 59 -5.92 -5.43 7.20
C GLY A 59 -4.47 -5.00 7.09
N ILE A 60 -4.04 -4.75 5.86
CA ILE A 60 -2.70 -4.23 5.56
C ILE A 60 -2.86 -3.04 4.63
N LYS A 61 -2.30 -1.89 5.02
CA LYS A 61 -2.31 -0.66 4.23
C LYS A 61 -0.89 -0.27 3.88
N VAL A 62 -0.67 0.04 2.61
CA VAL A 62 0.54 0.73 2.14
C VAL A 62 0.13 2.09 1.64
N SER A 63 0.87 3.10 2.08
CA SER A 63 0.75 4.47 1.60
C SER A 63 2.08 4.94 1.06
N VAL A 64 2.06 5.69 -0.03
CA VAL A 64 3.25 6.27 -0.65
C VAL A 64 3.00 7.72 -1.00
N PHE A 65 3.97 8.57 -0.72
CA PHE A 65 3.96 9.98 -1.12
C PHE A 65 5.38 10.44 -1.46
N GLY A 66 5.48 11.57 -2.15
CA GLY A 66 6.76 12.21 -2.44
C GLY A 66 6.60 13.39 -3.41
N PRO A 67 7.70 14.06 -3.77
CA PRO A 67 7.67 15.22 -4.66
C PRO A 67 7.12 14.89 -6.06
N GLY A 68 6.22 15.71 -6.58
CA GLY A 68 5.70 15.56 -7.95
C GLY A 68 4.81 14.33 -8.18
N MET A 69 4.26 13.72 -7.12
CA MET A 69 3.22 12.68 -7.23
C MET A 69 2.03 13.01 -6.34
N GLN A 70 0.85 12.52 -6.69
CA GLN A 70 -0.26 12.45 -5.77
C GLN A 70 -0.05 11.31 -4.76
N PRO A 71 -0.38 11.49 -3.47
CA PRO A 71 -0.32 10.41 -2.50
C PRO A 71 -1.18 9.22 -2.95
N MET A 72 -0.64 8.01 -2.79
CA MET A 72 -1.35 6.78 -3.13
C MET A 72 -1.52 5.92 -1.89
N ASN A 73 -2.66 5.23 -1.81
CA ASN A 73 -2.96 4.28 -0.76
C ASN A 73 -3.44 2.98 -1.39
N LYS A 74 -2.98 1.85 -0.87
CA LYS A 74 -3.44 0.51 -1.24
C LYS A 74 -3.68 -0.30 0.01
N THR A 75 -4.89 -0.85 0.13
CA THR A 75 -5.23 -1.82 1.16
C THR A 75 -5.25 -3.21 0.53
N VAL A 76 -4.69 -4.19 1.22
CA VAL A 76 -4.70 -5.59 0.79
C VAL A 76 -5.24 -6.49 1.90
N SER A 77 -5.69 -7.68 1.50
CA SER A 77 -6.22 -8.66 2.44
C SER A 77 -5.12 -9.21 3.37
N PRO A 78 -5.47 -9.62 4.60
CA PRO A 78 -4.57 -10.31 5.53
C PRO A 78 -3.80 -11.52 4.97
N GLY A 79 -4.34 -12.19 3.93
CA GLY A 79 -3.71 -13.34 3.29
C GLY A 79 -2.64 -12.99 2.26
N THR A 80 -2.48 -11.71 1.91
CA THR A 80 -1.60 -11.25 0.82
C THR A 80 -0.13 -11.42 1.18
N LYS A 81 0.62 -12.22 0.40
CA LYS A 81 2.07 -12.45 0.60
C LYS A 81 2.98 -11.38 0.02
N TYR A 82 2.58 -10.84 -1.13
CA TYR A 82 3.36 -9.87 -1.87
C TYR A 82 2.46 -8.72 -2.27
N ILE A 83 2.91 -7.50 -1.98
CA ILE A 83 2.24 -6.30 -2.47
C ILE A 83 3.06 -5.76 -3.64
N ASN A 84 2.44 -5.73 -4.81
CA ASN A 84 2.97 -5.05 -5.98
C ASN A 84 2.27 -3.70 -6.14
N LEU A 85 3.05 -2.64 -6.34
CA LEU A 85 2.60 -1.27 -6.55
C LEU A 85 3.26 -0.72 -7.81
N TYR A 86 2.49 -0.01 -8.63
CA TYR A 86 3.02 0.82 -9.71
C TYR A 86 3.06 2.25 -9.18
N VAL A 87 4.25 2.77 -8.94
CA VAL A 87 4.45 4.07 -8.29
C VAL A 87 5.17 5.01 -9.26
N PRO A 88 4.73 6.27 -9.43
CA PRO A 88 5.45 7.23 -10.24
C PRO A 88 6.92 7.29 -9.83
N ALA A 89 7.81 7.13 -10.81
CA ALA A 89 9.25 7.24 -10.65
C ALA A 89 9.61 8.63 -10.15
N GLY A 90 10.74 8.74 -9.46
CA GLY A 90 11.17 9.96 -8.82
C GLY A 90 11.98 9.69 -7.56
N ARG A 91 12.62 10.75 -7.08
CA ARG A 91 13.40 10.70 -5.84
C ARG A 91 12.51 10.84 -4.62
N ASP A 92 13.03 10.39 -3.49
CA ASP A 92 12.44 10.63 -2.17
C ASP A 92 10.98 10.16 -2.06
N ARG A 93 10.73 8.91 -2.48
CA ARG A 93 9.44 8.26 -2.29
C ARG A 93 9.37 7.68 -0.89
N HIS A 94 8.44 8.20 -0.09
CA HIS A 94 8.22 7.79 1.28
C HIS A 94 7.09 6.78 1.34
N PHE A 95 7.41 5.60 1.81
CA PHE A 95 6.47 4.49 1.99
C PHE A 95 6.17 4.29 3.45
N THR A 96 4.90 4.05 3.75
CA THR A 96 4.44 3.61 5.05
C THR A 96 3.62 2.35 4.88
N LEU A 97 4.06 1.27 5.50
CA LEU A 97 3.35 0.01 5.63
C LEU A 97 2.75 -0.05 7.04
N GLU A 98 1.46 -0.33 7.13
CA GLU A 98 0.75 -0.47 8.39
C GLU A 98 -0.12 -1.73 8.36
N ILE A 99 0.03 -2.57 9.37
CA ILE A 99 -0.67 -3.84 9.52
C ILE A 99 -1.58 -3.73 10.75
N PHE A 100 -2.88 -3.81 10.52
CA PHE A 100 -3.92 -3.72 11.53
C PHE A 100 -4.27 -5.12 12.04
N PHE A 101 -4.57 -5.21 13.33
CA PHE A 101 -4.96 -6.45 13.95
C PHE A 101 -5.95 -6.21 15.09
N ASP A 102 -6.78 -7.23 15.35
CA ASP A 102 -7.67 -7.29 16.50
C ASP A 102 -7.08 -8.23 17.54
N ILE A 103 -7.30 -7.92 18.81
CA ILE A 103 -6.94 -8.78 19.93
C ILE A 103 -8.10 -9.75 20.17
N THR A 104 -7.88 -11.04 19.88
CA THR A 104 -8.86 -12.09 20.08
C THR A 104 -8.74 -12.75 21.45
N ASP A 105 -7.56 -12.70 22.07
CA ASP A 105 -7.32 -13.15 23.44
C ASP A 105 -6.31 -12.23 24.14
N PRO A 106 -6.77 -11.30 24.99
CA PRO A 106 -5.90 -10.39 25.74
C PRO A 106 -4.94 -11.09 26.71
N GLY A 107 -5.25 -12.32 27.14
CA GLY A 107 -4.38 -13.10 28.04
C GLY A 107 -3.11 -13.62 27.36
N LEU A 108 -3.11 -13.69 26.02
CA LEU A 108 -2.00 -14.20 25.22
C LEU A 108 -1.19 -13.09 24.53
N PHE A 109 -1.67 -11.84 24.57
CA PHE A 109 -1.01 -10.71 23.93
C PHE A 109 -0.73 -9.59 24.94
N VAL A 110 0.55 -9.41 25.27
CA VAL A 110 1.01 -8.51 26.34
C VAL A 110 0.75 -7.02 26.03
N PHE A 111 0.66 -6.65 24.75
CA PHE A 111 0.48 -5.27 24.33
C PHE A 111 -0.99 -4.94 24.05
N THR A 112 -1.82 -5.03 25.08
CA THR A 112 -3.29 -4.92 24.98
C THR A 112 -3.82 -3.58 24.44
N HIS A 113 -2.98 -2.54 24.38
CA HIS A 113 -3.32 -1.21 23.88
C HIS A 113 -2.86 -0.98 22.43
N VAL A 114 -2.06 -1.87 21.84
CA VAL A 114 -1.60 -1.72 20.45
C VAL A 114 -2.67 -2.24 19.49
N ARG A 115 -2.87 -1.54 18.37
CA ARG A 115 -3.89 -1.86 17.34
C ARG A 115 -3.30 -2.04 15.94
N SER A 116 -2.07 -1.57 15.72
CA SER A 116 -1.37 -1.82 14.46
C SER A 116 0.14 -1.88 14.64
N PHE A 117 0.82 -2.48 13.67
CA PHE A 117 2.27 -2.37 13.49
C PHE A 117 2.59 -1.58 12.25
N LYS A 118 3.51 -0.62 12.36
CA LYS A 118 3.84 0.35 11.32
C LYS A 118 5.34 0.36 11.03
N GLY A 119 5.67 0.40 9.75
CA GLY A 119 7.02 0.56 9.25
C GLY A 119 7.08 1.66 8.19
N ARG A 120 8.26 2.28 8.05
CA ARG A 120 8.53 3.29 7.04
C ARG A 120 9.76 2.90 6.22
N ALA A 121 9.77 3.26 4.95
CA ALA A 121 10.91 3.13 4.07
C ALA A 121 10.94 4.30 3.10
N THR A 122 12.13 4.71 2.66
CA THR A 122 12.30 5.74 1.63
C THR A 122 13.13 5.15 0.50
N ALA A 123 12.75 5.43 -0.74
CA ALA A 123 13.49 4.95 -1.91
C ALA A 123 13.45 5.96 -3.06
N ASP A 124 14.52 5.97 -3.85
CA ASP A 124 14.53 6.60 -5.16
C ASP A 124 14.08 5.58 -6.20
N LEU A 125 13.00 5.90 -6.90
CA LEU A 125 12.42 5.03 -7.91
C LEU A 125 12.87 5.44 -9.30
N ARG A 126 13.48 4.51 -10.02
CA ARG A 126 13.84 4.69 -11.43
C ARG A 126 12.72 4.11 -12.30
N PRO A 127 12.35 4.77 -13.40
CA PRO A 127 11.29 4.26 -14.25
C PRO A 127 11.65 2.89 -14.86
N GLY A 128 10.64 2.02 -14.98
CA GLY A 128 10.79 0.66 -15.49
C GLY A 128 11.56 -0.31 -14.58
N MET A 129 12.13 0.15 -13.47
CA MET A 129 12.90 -0.70 -12.56
C MET A 129 12.01 -1.34 -11.49
N PHE A 130 12.38 -2.57 -11.09
CA PHE A 130 11.84 -3.20 -9.90
C PHE A 130 12.61 -2.75 -8.66
N THR A 131 11.89 -2.36 -7.61
CA THR A 131 12.46 -2.00 -6.31
C THR A 131 11.80 -2.83 -5.21
N GLY A 132 12.60 -3.66 -4.53
CA GLY A 132 12.17 -4.40 -3.34
C GLY A 132 12.33 -3.54 -2.08
N LEU A 133 11.26 -3.33 -1.32
CA LEU A 133 11.31 -2.60 -0.06
C LEU A 133 11.33 -3.54 1.13
N LYS A 134 12.15 -3.18 2.12
CA LYS A 134 12.19 -3.84 3.43
C LYS A 134 11.74 -2.85 4.49
N PHE A 135 10.92 -3.30 5.42
CA PHE A 135 10.42 -2.47 6.52
C PHE A 135 10.91 -3.04 7.84
N LYS A 136 11.13 -2.16 8.81
CA LYS A 136 11.22 -2.55 10.22
C LYS A 136 9.93 -2.08 10.88
N LEU A 137 9.13 -3.02 11.36
CA LEU A 137 7.85 -2.71 11.99
C LEU A 137 8.04 -2.32 13.46
N THR A 138 7.24 -1.38 13.91
CA THR A 138 7.16 -0.87 15.28
C THR A 138 5.69 -0.70 15.67
N ALA A 139 5.36 -0.49 16.94
CA ALA A 139 3.98 -0.18 17.33
C ALA A 139 3.48 1.05 16.55
N GLY A 140 2.31 0.91 15.91
CA GLY A 140 1.68 1.94 15.10
C GLY A 140 0.61 2.66 15.91
N SER A 141 -0.65 2.34 15.62
CA SER A 141 -1.81 2.84 16.34
C SER A 141 -1.91 2.20 17.72
N THR A 142 -2.22 3.01 18.71
CA THR A 142 -2.42 2.62 20.11
C THR A 142 -3.68 3.27 20.65
N THR A 143 -4.46 2.52 21.42
CA THR A 143 -5.63 3.06 22.13
C THR A 143 -5.17 3.89 23.34
N LEU A 144 -5.83 5.03 23.56
CA LEU A 144 -5.63 5.85 24.75
C LEU A 144 -6.36 5.23 25.94
N LEU A 145 -5.65 5.09 27.05
CA LEU A 145 -6.20 4.62 28.33
C LEU A 145 -6.35 5.81 29.26
N ILE A 146 -7.58 6.18 29.59
CA ILE A 146 -7.89 7.31 30.47
C ILE A 146 -8.40 6.75 31.80
N PRO A 147 -7.63 6.88 32.89
CA PRO A 147 -8.10 6.48 34.22
C PRO A 147 -9.18 7.44 34.72
N ASP A 148 -10.34 6.90 35.05
CA ASP A 148 -11.39 7.62 35.78
C ASP A 148 -11.24 7.33 37.27
N TYR A 149 -10.56 8.26 37.95
CA TYR A 149 -10.30 8.20 39.39
C TYR A 149 -11.57 8.30 40.24
N GLY A 150 -12.70 8.79 39.68
CA GLY A 150 -13.97 8.88 40.39
C GLY A 150 -14.75 7.56 40.41
N SER A 151 -14.57 6.72 39.40
CA SER A 151 -15.30 5.45 39.26
C SER A 151 -14.44 4.19 39.36
N SER A 152 -13.12 4.32 39.54
CA SER A 152 -12.16 3.19 39.48
C SER A 152 -12.27 2.40 38.17
N ARG A 153 -12.58 3.10 37.07
CA ARG A 153 -12.68 2.52 35.71
C ARG A 153 -11.57 3.07 34.84
N ILE A 154 -11.17 2.30 33.83
CA ILE A 154 -10.30 2.76 32.75
C ILE A 154 -11.16 2.88 31.51
N TRP A 155 -11.19 4.06 30.91
CA TRP A 155 -11.83 4.30 29.62
C TRP A 155 -10.82 4.05 28.51
N GLU A 156 -11.23 3.30 27.50
CA GLU A 156 -10.47 3.08 26.28
C GLU A 156 -11.08 3.95 25.17
N ALA A 157 -10.25 4.78 24.53
CA ALA A 157 -10.67 5.62 23.42
C ALA A 157 -9.65 5.59 22.27
N GLU A 158 -10.12 5.70 21.03
CA GLU A 158 -9.26 5.79 19.85
C GLU A 158 -8.72 7.22 19.62
N ASP A 159 -9.43 8.24 20.12
CA ASP A 159 -9.07 9.67 20.09
C ASP A 159 -9.78 10.42 21.25
N ILE A 160 -9.30 11.62 21.61
CA ILE A 160 -9.85 12.54 22.63
C ILE A 160 -10.70 13.68 22.00
N SER A 161 -10.83 13.73 20.67
CA SER A 161 -11.56 14.79 19.95
C SER A 161 -13.05 14.88 20.28
#